data_AF-A0A2A6M8U8-F1
#
_entry.id   AF-A0A2A6M8U8-F1
#
_cell.length_a   1.000
_cell.length_b   1.000
_cell.length_c   1.000
_cell.angle_alpha   90.00
_cell.angle_beta   90.00
_cell.angle_gamma   90.00
#
_symmetry.space_group_name_H-M   'P 1'
#
loop_
_entity.id
_entity.type
_entity.pdbx_description
1 polymer ?
#
loop_
_entity_poly.entity_id
_entity_poly.type
_entity_poly.pdbx_seq_one_letter_code
_entity_poly.pdbx_strand_id
1 'polypeptide(L)' 'MISNITTTAKVLVPVLIAVGLAGCGTAAKEKTAPCKRPANLTSYAPDPRQECGPMMSVNGDAAAAVAAIEAMAAE' A
#
# COMPACT_ATOMS: atom_id res chain seq x y z
N MET A 1 -14.44 19.95 -38.86
CA MET A 1 -13.81 18.86 -38.07
C MET A 1 -13.51 19.21 -36.60
N ILE A 2 -13.64 20.47 -36.15
CA ILE A 2 -13.31 20.85 -34.76
C ILE A 2 -14.48 20.59 -33.78
N SER A 3 -15.73 20.71 -34.25
CA SER A 3 -16.94 20.50 -33.42
C SER A 3 -17.04 19.09 -32.82
N ASN A 4 -16.70 18.08 -33.60
CA ASN A 4 -16.78 16.68 -33.20
C ASN A 4 -15.75 16.37 -32.10
N ILE A 5 -14.54 16.94 -32.22
CA ILE A 5 -13.45 16.79 -31.25
C ILE A 5 -13.80 17.45 -29.92
N THR A 6 -14.39 18.65 -29.95
CA THR A 6 -14.88 19.34 -28.73
C THR A 6 -16.01 18.56 -28.06
N THR A 7 -16.89 17.94 -28.84
CA THR A 7 -17.98 17.11 -28.32
C THR A 7 -17.45 15.82 -27.69
N THR A 8 -16.51 15.14 -28.34
CA THR A 8 -15.85 13.94 -27.80
C THR A 8 -15.07 14.25 -26.53
N ALA A 9 -14.33 15.36 -26.48
CA ALA A 9 -13.60 15.78 -25.28
C ALA A 9 -14.56 16.11 -24.11
N LYS A 10 -15.68 16.76 -24.39
CA LYS A 10 -16.69 17.12 -23.39
C LYS A 10 -17.42 15.91 -22.78
N VAL A 11 -17.47 14.78 -23.50
CA VAL A 11 -18.01 13.50 -22.99
C VAL A 11 -16.93 12.64 -22.35
N LEU A 12 -15.72 12.63 -22.90
CA LEU A 12 -14.61 11.81 -22.41
C LEU A 12 -14.15 12.23 -21.01
N VAL A 13 -14.04 13.53 -20.75
CA VAL A 13 -13.60 14.06 -19.45
C VAL A 13 -14.51 13.62 -18.29
N PRO A 14 -15.85 13.81 -18.33
CA PRO A 14 -16.71 13.34 -17.25
C PRO A 14 -16.75 11.82 -17.11
N VAL A 15 -16.59 11.06 -18.21
CA VAL A 15 -16.49 9.59 -18.16
C VAL A 15 -15.23 9.14 -17.44
N LEU A 16 -14.07 9.75 -17.73
CA LEU A 16 -12.82 9.46 -17.04
C LEU A 16 -12.89 9.80 -15.55
N ILE A 17 -13.55 10.91 -15.19
CA ILE A 17 -13.78 11.29 -13.79
C ILE A 17 -14.70 10.27 -13.10
N ALA A 18 -15.79 9.85 -13.74
CA ALA A 18 -16.70 8.85 -13.18
C ALA A 18 -16.02 7.48 -12.97
N VAL A 19 -15.18 7.04 -13.93
CA VAL A 19 -14.40 5.81 -13.81
C VAL A 19 -13.31 5.93 -12.74
N GLY A 20 -12.64 7.08 -12.63
CA GLY A 20 -11.65 7.34 -11.59
C GLY A 20 -12.25 7.34 -10.18
N LEU A 21 -13.46 7.90 -10.02
CA LEU A 21 -14.20 7.88 -8.75
C LEU A 21 -14.73 6.49 -8.40
N ALA A 22 -15.11 5.68 -9.39
CA ALA A 22 -15.47 4.27 -9.18
C ALA A 22 -14.26 3.36 -8.91
N GLY A 23 -13.06 3.77 -9.33
CA GLY A 23 -11.82 2.99 -9.27
C GLY A 23 -11.05 3.05 -7.95
N CYS A 24 -11.32 4.03 -7.08
CA CYS A 24 -10.66 4.14 -5.77
C CYS A 24 -11.68 4.26 -4.65
N GLY A 25 -12.10 3.11 -4.10
CA GLY A 25 -12.55 3.04 -2.71
C GLY A 25 -14.02 2.73 -2.43
N THR A 26 -14.86 2.42 -3.41
CA THR A 26 -16.28 2.09 -3.13
C THR A 26 -16.73 0.81 -3.84
N ALA A 27 -16.44 -0.36 -3.27
CA ALA A 27 -17.28 -1.58 -3.38
C ALA A 27 -16.63 -2.86 -2.82
N ALA A 28 -15.39 -2.84 -2.35
CA ALA A 28 -14.99 -3.86 -1.38
C ALA A 28 -15.50 -3.41 -0.01
N LYS A 29 -16.81 -3.60 0.23
CA LYS A 29 -17.27 -3.90 1.58
C LYS A 29 -16.65 -5.26 1.89
N GLU A 30 -15.34 -5.29 2.16
CA GLU A 30 -14.78 -6.36 2.94
C GLU A 30 -15.62 -6.35 4.21
N LYS A 31 -16.55 -7.30 4.28
CA LYS A 31 -16.93 -7.85 5.56
C LYS A 31 -15.60 -8.14 6.23
N THR A 32 -15.19 -7.26 7.16
CA THR A 32 -14.19 -7.54 8.20
C THR A 32 -13.28 -8.68 7.77
N ALA A 33 -12.20 -8.40 7.01
CA ALA A 33 -11.20 -9.41 6.63
C ALA A 33 -11.08 -10.39 7.82
N PRO A 34 -11.33 -11.70 7.64
CA PRO A 34 -11.80 -12.55 8.73
C PRO A 34 -10.99 -12.27 9.99
N CYS A 35 -11.59 -11.58 10.97
CA CYS A 35 -10.90 -11.30 12.24
C CYS A 35 -10.52 -12.61 12.94
N LYS A 36 -11.07 -13.72 12.44
CA LYS A 36 -10.66 -15.07 12.72
C LYS A 36 -9.32 -15.37 12.05
N ARG A 37 -8.27 -14.98 12.76
CA ARG A 37 -6.87 -15.41 12.56
C ARG A 37 -6.84 -16.90 12.17
N PRO A 38 -6.48 -17.24 10.91
CA PRO A 38 -6.35 -18.61 10.46
C PRO A 38 -5.48 -19.43 11.41
N ALA A 39 -6.07 -20.43 12.07
CA ALA A 39 -5.35 -21.24 13.06
C ALA A 39 -4.18 -22.05 12.46
N ASN A 40 -4.14 -22.19 11.14
CA ASN A 40 -3.20 -23.07 10.43
C ASN A 40 -2.17 -22.31 9.58
N LEU A 41 -2.12 -20.98 9.67
CA LEU A 41 -1.03 -20.21 9.06
C LEU A 41 0.10 -20.07 10.07
N THR A 42 1.31 -20.42 9.64
CA THR A 42 2.53 -20.33 10.45
C THR A 42 2.82 -18.92 10.95
N SER A 43 2.38 -17.88 10.23
CA SER A 43 2.43 -16.48 10.65
C SER A 43 1.63 -16.18 11.92
N TYR A 44 0.78 -17.10 12.35
CA TYR A 44 -0.07 -16.99 13.52
C TYR A 44 0.22 -18.04 14.60
N ALA A 45 1.23 -18.89 14.39
CA ALA A 45 1.75 -19.74 15.45
C ALA A 45 2.18 -18.85 16.64
N PRO A 46 2.06 -19.34 17.89
CA PRO A 46 2.66 -18.67 19.03
C PRO A 46 4.14 -18.42 18.73
N ASP A 47 4.59 -17.18 18.91
CA ASP A 47 6.00 -16.85 18.75
C ASP A 47 6.76 -17.66 19.82
N PRO A 48 7.68 -18.57 19.44
CA PRO A 48 8.46 -19.32 20.41
C PRO A 48 9.49 -18.43 21.12
N ARG A 49 9.69 -17.20 20.65
CA ARG A 49 10.51 -16.19 21.32
C ARG A 49 9.77 -15.68 22.54
N GLN A 50 10.50 -15.44 23.61
CA GLN A 50 9.99 -14.71 24.78
C GLN A 50 9.49 -13.34 24.35
N GLU A 51 8.63 -12.71 25.17
CA GLU A 51 8.16 -11.34 24.90
C GLU A 51 9.32 -10.47 24.44
N CYS A 52 9.16 -9.91 23.23
CA CYS A 52 10.11 -8.98 22.68
C CYS A 52 10.27 -7.86 23.71
N GLY A 53 11.50 -7.66 24.19
CA GLY A 53 11.82 -6.59 25.14
C GLY A 53 11.42 -5.21 24.60
N PRO A 54 11.65 -4.14 25.38
CA PRO A 54 11.29 -2.80 24.95
C PRO A 54 11.83 -2.50 23.55
N MET A 55 11.00 -1.89 22.70
CA MET A 55 11.42 -1.53 21.35
C MET A 55 12.67 -0.67 21.41
N MET A 56 13.67 -1.00 20.58
CA MET A 56 14.87 -0.19 20.44
C MET A 56 15.05 0.27 19.01
N SER A 57 15.70 1.42 18.82
CA SER A 57 16.17 1.83 17.50
C SER A 57 17.25 0.86 17.03
N VAL A 58 17.00 0.22 15.89
CA VAL A 58 18.02 -0.63 15.23
C VAL A 58 19.13 0.24 14.64
N ASN A 59 18.78 1.44 14.17
CA ASN A 59 19.71 2.43 13.64
C ASN A 59 19.82 3.59 14.63
N GLY A 60 20.82 3.54 15.52
CA GLY A 60 21.09 4.62 16.48
C GLY A 60 21.57 5.91 15.82
N ASP A 61 22.19 5.79 14.65
CA ASP A 61 22.57 6.91 13.77
C ASP A 61 21.90 6.71 12.40
N ALA A 62 20.91 7.54 12.11
CA ALA A 62 20.19 7.50 10.86
C ALA A 62 21.06 7.84 9.65
N ALA A 63 22.03 8.76 9.80
CA ALA A 63 22.89 9.18 8.71
C ALA A 63 23.84 8.05 8.29
N ALA A 64 24.45 7.38 9.27
CA ALA A 64 25.28 6.20 9.01
C ALA A 64 24.48 5.06 8.34
N ALA A 65 23.24 4.84 8.79
CA ALA A 65 22.39 3.80 8.20
C ALA A 65 22.02 4.10 6.73
N VAL A 66 21.68 5.35 6.41
CA VAL A 66 21.37 5.76 5.04
C VAL A 66 22.60 5.65 4.14
N ALA A 67 23.77 6.10 4.61
CA ALA A 67 25.01 6.00 3.86
C ALA A 67 25.38 4.53 3.52
N ALA A 68 25.12 3.59 4.44
CA ALA A 68 25.33 2.16 4.18
C ALA A 68 24.39 1.61 3.10
N ILE A 69 23.12 2.04 3.08
CA ILE A 69 22.15 1.64 2.05
C ILE A 69 22.57 2.18 0.68
N GLU A 70 23.00 3.44 0.63
CA GLU A 70 23.49 4.06 -0.61
C GLU A 70 24.74 3.35 -1.16
N ALA A 71 25.65 2.94 -0.28
CA ALA A 71 26.84 2.18 -0.67
C ALA A 71 26.48 0.82 -1.30
N MET A 72 25.51 0.08 -0.74
CA MET A 72 25.02 -1.17 -1.32
C MET A 72 24.32 -0.98 -2.66
N ALA A 73 23.64 0.14 -2.87
CA ALA A 73 22.94 0.43 -4.11
C ALA A 73 23.87 0.83 -5.27
N ALA A 74 25.13 1.13 -4.97
CA ALA A 74 26.15 1.51 -5.95
C ALA A 74 27.01 0.34 -6.47
N GLU A 75 26.79 -0.87 -5.94
CA GLU A 75 27.37 -2.14 -6.42
C GLU A 75 26.55 -2.74 -7.58
#